data_AF-B4H0E0-F1
#
_entry.id   AF-B4H0E0-F1
#
_cell.length_a   1.000
_cell.length_b   1.000
_cell.length_c   1.000
_cell.angle_alpha   90.00
_cell.angle_beta   90.00
_cell.angle_gamma   90.00
#
_symmetry.space_group_name_H-M   'P 1'
#
loop_
_entity.id
_entity.type
_entity.pdbx_description
1 polymer ?
#
loop_
_entity_poly.entity_id
_entity_poly.type
_entity_poly.pdbx_seq_one_letter_code
_entity_poly.pdbx_strand_id
1 'polypeptide(L)'
;MERIGLVMALFNVEMSPGVERRLAERLPDLMRQRLDEIMRYPRCFSNCLQFLTMRGVYDVELLGVALEPRFLQHAYRGALPGREYFHLDGCARLLGGDVYKGSLLTEKQLQQMGKLYTQYIPDREGRFKLNKTDRILVDIRDAASDLYRHLSFKHILPQYERCDLVLCYDRRQQRALPIAADCPQDYSGVILTRRHLLGADSWHDEHLATVIVVVAGWNNVIRDKDRHTGQLAMKLKQLKQLGHQPVVIYWHEWRELETSADRQDFLKRRLRQAARI
;
A
#
# COMPACT_ATOMS: atom_id res chain seq x y z
N MET A 1 7.03 19.85 14.22
CA MET A 1 6.81 18.39 14.34
C MET A 1 6.77 17.70 12.99
N GLU A 2 6.07 18.27 12.00
CA GLU A 2 5.94 17.70 10.64
C GLU A 2 7.27 17.29 9.99
N ARG A 3 8.29 18.15 10.01
CA ARG A 3 9.60 17.85 9.41
C ARG A 3 10.34 16.70 10.11
N ILE A 4 10.20 16.58 11.42
CA ILE A 4 10.77 15.47 12.19
C ILE A 4 10.02 14.17 11.85
N GLY A 5 8.68 14.22 11.84
CA GLY A 5 7.83 13.13 11.40
C GLY A 5 8.19 12.65 9.99
N LEU A 6 8.35 13.58 9.04
CA LEU A 6 8.74 13.31 7.67
C LEU A 6 10.04 12.53 7.59
N VAL A 7 11.10 12.97 8.27
CA VAL A 7 12.40 12.30 8.24
C VAL A 7 12.30 10.90 8.84
N MET A 8 11.66 10.76 10.00
CA MET A 8 11.48 9.45 10.64
C MET A 8 10.71 8.48 9.75
N ALA A 9 9.62 8.95 9.14
CA ALA A 9 8.76 8.15 8.28
C ALA A 9 9.41 7.80 6.95
N LEU A 10 9.98 8.77 6.24
CA LEU A 10 10.56 8.58 4.91
C LEU A 10 11.70 7.55 4.94
N PHE A 11 12.66 7.74 5.85
CA PHE A 11 13.81 6.86 5.99
C PHE A 11 13.54 5.64 6.87
N ASN A 12 12.30 5.49 7.34
CA ASN A 12 11.88 4.43 8.25
C ASN A 12 12.84 4.28 9.44
N VAL A 13 13.35 5.40 9.99
CA VAL A 13 14.54 5.45 10.85
C VAL A 13 14.44 4.47 12.02
N GLU A 14 15.56 3.84 12.37
CA GLU A 14 15.70 2.98 13.55
C GLU A 14 17.07 3.30 14.12
N MET A 15 17.09 3.84 15.34
CA MET A 15 18.32 4.14 16.06
C MET A 15 18.41 3.21 17.26
N SER A 16 19.62 2.87 17.71
CA SER A 16 19.80 2.28 19.04
C SER A 16 20.01 3.42 20.04
N PRO A 17 19.29 3.50 21.18
CA PRO A 17 18.40 2.50 21.79
C PRO A 17 16.88 2.75 21.55
N GLY A 18 16.44 3.04 20.33
CA GLY A 18 15.02 3.22 19.97
C GLY A 18 14.44 4.60 20.26
N VAL A 19 15.27 5.66 20.17
CA VAL A 19 14.87 7.04 20.48
C VAL A 19 13.73 7.52 19.57
N GLU A 20 13.82 7.19 18.29
CA GLU A 20 12.84 7.53 17.27
C GLU A 20 11.47 6.90 17.54
N ARG A 21 11.44 5.68 18.06
CA ARG A 21 10.19 5.02 18.45
C ARG A 21 9.53 5.73 19.62
N ARG A 22 10.30 6.01 20.68
CA ARG A 22 9.79 6.77 21.84
C ARG A 22 9.30 8.15 21.45
N LEU A 23 10.00 8.81 20.53
CA LEU A 23 9.58 10.10 19.99
C LEU A 23 8.26 9.98 19.21
N ALA A 24 8.15 8.99 18.31
CA ALA A 24 6.92 8.76 17.56
C ALA A 24 5.72 8.45 18.48
N GLU A 25 5.92 7.66 19.53
CA GLU A 25 4.89 7.31 20.51
C GLU A 25 4.44 8.52 21.36
N ARG A 26 5.32 9.51 21.60
CA ARG A 26 4.99 10.74 22.34
C ARG A 26 4.39 11.86 21.49
N LEU A 27 4.58 11.83 20.18
CA LEU A 27 4.12 12.89 19.28
C LEU A 27 2.59 13.13 19.34
N PRO A 28 1.73 12.10 19.44
CA PRO A 28 0.28 12.32 19.59
C PRO A 28 -0.08 13.23 20.78
N ASP A 29 0.52 13.00 21.95
CA ASP A 29 0.25 13.81 23.14
C ASP A 29 0.72 15.26 22.97
N LEU A 30 1.86 15.47 22.30
CA LEU A 30 2.34 16.80 21.96
C LEU A 30 1.43 17.51 20.95
N MET A 31 0.81 16.75 20.03
CA MET A 31 -0.14 17.29 19.06
C MET A 31 -1.45 17.74 19.74
N ARG A 32 -1.97 16.96 20.70
CA ARG A 32 -3.17 17.32 21.48
C ARG A 32 -3.02 18.67 22.19
N GLN A 33 -1.80 19.03 22.60
CA GLN A 33 -1.52 20.29 23.30
C GLN A 33 -1.41 21.52 22.36
N ARG A 34 -1.54 21.33 21.04
CA ARG A 34 -1.27 22.37 20.02
C ARG A 34 -2.47 22.64 19.12
N LEU A 35 -3.67 22.68 19.70
CA LEU A 35 -4.92 22.90 18.96
C LEU A 35 -4.90 24.18 18.12
N ASP A 36 -4.38 25.29 18.65
CA ASP A 36 -4.30 26.56 17.91
C ASP A 36 -3.42 26.44 16.65
N GLU A 37 -2.30 25.71 16.76
CA GLU A 37 -1.40 25.44 15.64
C GLU A 37 -2.08 24.52 14.61
N ILE A 38 -2.80 23.50 15.07
CA ILE A 38 -3.57 22.59 14.21
C ILE A 38 -4.63 23.35 13.42
N MET A 39 -5.39 24.23 14.08
CA MET A 39 -6.42 25.04 13.42
C MET A 39 -5.82 26.06 12.46
N ARG A 40 -4.61 26.57 12.74
CA ARG A 40 -3.92 27.50 11.83
C ARG A 40 -3.28 26.79 10.63
N TYR A 41 -2.79 25.56 10.82
CA TYR A 41 -2.05 24.78 9.83
C TYR A 41 -2.57 23.34 9.70
N PRO A 42 -3.84 23.15 9.30
CA PRO A 42 -4.51 21.83 9.37
C PRO A 42 -3.87 20.78 8.45
N ARG A 43 -3.26 21.18 7.33
CA ARG A 43 -2.54 20.25 6.43
C ARG A 43 -1.26 19.70 7.06
N CYS A 44 -0.53 20.52 7.81
CA CYS A 44 0.66 20.07 8.53
C CYS A 44 0.29 19.04 9.60
N PHE A 45 -0.88 19.20 10.24
CA PHE A 45 -1.42 18.20 11.16
C PHE A 45 -1.71 16.87 10.46
N SER A 46 -2.44 16.88 9.34
CA SER A 46 -2.72 15.66 8.56
C SER A 46 -1.45 14.97 8.05
N ASN A 47 -0.46 15.74 7.58
CA ASN A 47 0.86 15.20 7.19
C ASN A 47 1.58 14.57 8.39
N CYS A 48 1.60 15.22 9.56
CA CYS A 48 2.18 14.65 10.77
C CYS A 48 1.54 13.29 11.09
N LEU A 49 0.21 13.21 11.05
CA LEU A 49 -0.50 11.95 11.30
C LEU A 49 -0.13 10.89 10.27
N GLN A 50 -0.07 11.23 8.98
CA GLN A 50 0.35 10.29 7.95
C GLN A 50 1.76 9.75 8.23
N PHE A 51 2.70 10.60 8.64
CA PHE A 51 4.05 10.17 8.98
C PHE A 51 4.06 9.26 10.22
N LEU A 52 3.21 9.52 11.21
CA LEU A 52 3.04 8.64 12.38
C LEU A 52 2.45 7.29 11.98
N THR A 53 1.45 7.25 11.09
CA THR A 53 0.87 5.98 10.64
C THR A 53 1.91 5.14 9.91
N MET A 54 2.79 5.76 9.10
CA MET A 54 3.94 5.09 8.45
C MET A 54 4.93 4.48 9.48
N ARG A 55 4.98 5.02 10.69
CA ARG A 55 5.77 4.52 11.82
C ARG A 55 5.02 3.53 12.70
N GLY A 56 3.80 3.17 12.31
CA GLY A 56 2.96 2.24 13.07
C GLY A 56 2.33 2.84 14.32
N VAL A 57 2.33 4.18 14.45
CA VAL A 57 1.65 4.89 15.52
C VAL A 57 0.29 5.36 15.01
N TYR A 58 -0.78 4.84 15.61
CA TYR A 58 -2.15 5.10 15.20
C TYR A 58 -2.93 5.69 16.38
N ASP A 59 -3.14 7.00 16.36
CA ASP A 59 -3.96 7.66 17.36
C ASP A 59 -5.39 7.82 16.81
N VAL A 60 -6.33 7.05 17.35
CA VAL A 60 -7.72 6.97 16.87
C VAL A 60 -8.44 8.31 17.02
N GLU A 61 -8.18 9.03 18.11
CA GLU A 61 -8.81 10.33 18.37
C GLU A 61 -8.32 11.38 17.37
N LEU A 62 -7.00 11.50 17.20
CA LEU A 62 -6.43 12.46 16.26
C LEU A 62 -6.79 12.12 14.81
N LEU A 63 -6.89 10.83 14.48
CA LEU A 63 -7.38 10.37 13.18
C LEU A 63 -8.84 10.78 12.97
N GLY A 64 -9.68 10.65 14.01
CA GLY A 64 -11.07 11.12 14.01
C GLY A 64 -11.17 12.63 13.77
N VAL A 65 -10.32 13.42 14.42
CA VAL A 65 -10.25 14.88 14.18
C VAL A 65 -9.87 15.18 12.73
N ALA A 66 -8.85 14.51 12.19
CA ALA A 66 -8.43 14.73 10.82
C ALA A 66 -9.53 14.36 9.81
N LEU A 67 -10.18 13.21 9.97
CA LEU A 67 -11.17 12.73 9.00
C LEU A 67 -12.55 13.38 9.18
N GLU A 68 -12.74 14.22 10.18
CA GLU A 68 -14.00 14.92 10.42
C GLU A 68 -14.34 15.89 9.26
N PRO A 69 -15.56 15.84 8.67
CA PRO A 69 -15.93 16.65 7.51
C PRO A 69 -15.70 18.15 7.69
N ARG A 70 -15.96 18.68 8.90
CA ARG A 70 -15.72 20.11 9.21
C ARG A 70 -14.24 20.46 9.18
N PHE A 71 -13.40 19.59 9.72
CA PHE A 71 -11.95 19.77 9.69
C PHE A 71 -11.42 19.68 8.26
N LEU A 72 -11.92 18.71 7.48
CA LEU A 72 -11.55 18.58 6.07
C LEU A 72 -11.95 19.81 5.25
N GLN A 73 -13.17 20.34 5.46
CA GLN A 73 -13.62 21.56 4.80
C GLN A 73 -12.73 22.75 5.15
N HIS A 74 -12.33 22.87 6.41
CA HIS A 74 -11.38 23.91 6.86
C HIS A 74 -10.01 23.77 6.20
N ALA A 75 -9.49 22.54 6.12
CA ALA A 75 -8.16 22.25 5.60
C ALA A 75 -8.01 22.43 4.07
N TYR A 76 -9.05 22.12 3.31
CA TYR A 76 -9.00 22.12 1.84
C TYR A 76 -10.00 23.08 1.17
N ARG A 77 -10.83 23.79 1.94
CA ARG A 77 -11.78 24.81 1.44
C ARG A 77 -12.67 24.28 0.30
N GLY A 78 -13.14 23.05 0.42
CA GLY A 78 -13.97 22.38 -0.59
C GLY A 78 -13.21 21.76 -1.77
N ALA A 79 -11.88 21.90 -1.85
CA ALA A 79 -11.06 21.16 -2.79
C ALA A 79 -10.91 19.69 -2.36
N LEU A 80 -10.56 18.82 -3.32
CA LEU A 80 -10.26 17.42 -3.01
C LEU A 80 -9.03 17.34 -2.07
N PRO A 81 -9.08 16.52 -1.01
CA PRO A 81 -7.96 16.33 -0.11
C PRO A 81 -6.72 15.80 -0.83
N GLY A 82 -5.54 16.05 -0.26
CA GLY A 82 -4.26 15.53 -0.75
C GLY A 82 -4.09 14.01 -0.55
N ARG A 83 -2.99 13.46 -1.06
CA ARG A 83 -2.67 12.02 -0.96
C ARG A 83 -2.52 11.58 0.51
N GLU A 84 -2.03 12.45 1.38
CA GLU A 84 -1.93 12.24 2.83
C GLU A 84 -3.26 11.81 3.44
N TYR A 85 -4.36 12.44 3.01
CA TYR A 85 -5.71 12.10 3.47
C TYR A 85 -6.14 10.74 2.97
N PHE A 86 -5.75 10.37 1.75
CA PHE A 86 -6.06 9.05 1.22
C PHE A 86 -5.39 7.96 2.05
N HIS A 87 -4.15 8.20 2.50
CA HIS A 87 -3.46 7.30 3.41
C HIS A 87 -4.11 7.26 4.80
N LEU A 88 -4.57 8.39 5.33
CA LEU A 88 -5.28 8.44 6.62
C LEU A 88 -6.61 7.68 6.57
N ASP A 89 -7.43 7.91 5.55
CA ASP A 89 -8.68 7.17 5.34
C ASP A 89 -8.41 5.67 5.16
N GLY A 90 -7.44 5.29 4.33
CA GLY A 90 -7.06 3.89 4.16
C GLY A 90 -6.56 3.25 5.46
N CYS A 91 -5.84 4.01 6.29
CA CYS A 91 -5.43 3.56 7.62
C CYS A 91 -6.64 3.35 8.55
N ALA A 92 -7.58 4.31 8.59
CA ALA A 92 -8.79 4.22 9.39
C ALA A 92 -9.64 3.00 9.03
N ARG A 93 -9.81 2.72 7.72
CA ARG A 93 -10.53 1.52 7.24
C ARG A 93 -9.87 0.22 7.68
N LEU A 94 -8.54 0.18 7.67
CA LEU A 94 -7.78 -1.01 8.08
C LEU A 94 -7.85 -1.25 9.59
N LEU A 95 -8.01 -0.22 10.42
CA LEU A 95 -8.27 -0.39 11.86
C LEU A 95 -9.59 -1.14 12.12
N GLY A 96 -10.55 -1.06 11.20
CA GLY A 96 -11.85 -1.73 11.29
C GLY A 96 -12.86 -0.97 12.16
N GLY A 97 -14.14 -1.27 11.97
CA GLY A 97 -15.26 -0.56 12.63
C GLY A 97 -15.32 -0.74 14.15
N ASP A 98 -14.67 -1.78 14.68
CA ASP A 98 -14.59 -2.01 16.13
C ASP A 98 -13.62 -1.02 16.81
N VAL A 99 -12.58 -0.59 16.09
CA VAL A 99 -11.53 0.29 16.61
C VAL A 99 -11.77 1.74 16.21
N TYR A 100 -12.12 2.00 14.94
CA TYR A 100 -12.34 3.34 14.42
C TYR A 100 -13.82 3.55 14.06
N LYS A 101 -14.45 4.50 14.76
CA LYS A 101 -15.88 4.85 14.58
C LYS A 101 -16.09 6.26 14.01
N GLY A 102 -15.01 6.96 13.68
CA GLY A 102 -15.06 8.30 13.14
C GLY A 102 -15.50 8.35 11.68
N SER A 103 -15.53 9.57 11.14
CA SER A 103 -15.87 9.82 9.75
C SER A 103 -14.86 9.17 8.79
N LEU A 104 -15.32 8.78 7.61
CA LEU A 104 -14.52 8.24 6.50
C LEU A 104 -14.86 8.99 5.22
N LEU A 105 -14.01 8.88 4.21
CA LEU A 105 -14.32 9.37 2.87
C LEU A 105 -15.55 8.65 2.31
N THR A 106 -16.42 9.42 1.65
CA THR A 106 -17.54 8.89 0.89
C THR A 106 -17.06 8.08 -0.32
N GLU A 107 -17.90 7.19 -0.84
CA GLU A 107 -17.57 6.40 -2.04
C GLU A 107 -17.22 7.28 -3.24
N LYS A 108 -17.92 8.42 -3.40
CA LYS A 108 -17.63 9.39 -4.47
C LYS A 108 -16.23 9.99 -4.31
N GLN A 109 -15.84 10.36 -3.10
CA GLN A 109 -14.50 10.88 -2.82
C GLN A 109 -13.42 9.82 -3.05
N LEU A 110 -13.65 8.58 -2.59
CA LEU A 110 -12.75 7.46 -2.85
C LEU A 110 -12.53 7.26 -4.35
N GLN A 111 -13.59 7.25 -5.15
CA GLN A 111 -13.49 7.05 -6.59
C GLN A 111 -12.72 8.21 -7.27
N GLN A 112 -12.96 9.45 -6.85
CA GLN A 112 -12.23 10.61 -7.35
C GLN A 112 -10.74 10.54 -6.98
N MET A 113 -10.43 10.20 -5.73
CA MET A 113 -9.06 10.08 -5.23
C MET A 113 -8.34 8.87 -5.84
N GLY A 114 -9.03 7.75 -6.05
CA GLY A 114 -8.53 6.58 -6.75
C GLY A 114 -8.04 6.95 -8.14
N LYS A 115 -8.87 7.64 -8.94
CA LYS A 115 -8.50 8.12 -10.28
C LYS A 115 -7.36 9.14 -10.27
N LEU A 116 -7.32 10.01 -9.26
CA LEU A 116 -6.32 11.08 -9.20
C LEU A 116 -4.94 10.62 -8.73
N TYR A 117 -4.90 9.73 -7.74
CA TYR A 117 -3.65 9.42 -7.02
C TYR A 117 -3.00 8.10 -7.41
N THR A 118 -3.70 7.25 -8.16
CA THR A 118 -3.09 6.03 -8.73
C THR A 118 -2.54 6.29 -10.14
N GLN A 119 -1.46 5.60 -10.47
CA GLN A 119 -0.86 5.60 -11.80
C GLN A 119 -1.62 4.63 -12.70
N TYR A 120 -1.51 4.81 -14.03
CA TYR A 120 -2.07 3.86 -14.97
C TYR A 120 -1.47 2.46 -14.76
N ILE A 121 -2.28 1.43 -15.03
CA ILE A 121 -1.81 0.05 -15.09
C ILE A 121 -1.00 -0.13 -16.38
N PRO A 122 0.28 -0.55 -16.30
CA PRO A 122 1.15 -0.65 -17.47
C PRO A 122 0.79 -1.87 -18.32
N ASP A 123 0.84 -1.69 -19.64
CA ASP A 123 0.64 -2.77 -20.61
C ASP A 123 1.48 -2.55 -21.88
N ARG A 124 1.96 -3.62 -22.52
CA ARG A 124 2.83 -3.54 -23.70
C ARG A 124 2.15 -2.86 -24.88
N GLU A 125 0.87 -3.19 -25.07
CA GLU A 125 0.03 -2.68 -26.15
C GLU A 125 -0.84 -1.51 -25.68
N GLY A 126 -0.55 -0.99 -24.48
CA GLY A 126 -1.29 0.08 -23.86
C GLY A 126 -1.09 1.44 -24.54
N ARG A 127 -2.00 2.36 -24.24
CA ARG A 127 -1.96 3.75 -24.73
C ARG A 127 -0.71 4.52 -24.27
N PHE A 128 -0.16 4.19 -23.10
CA PHE A 128 0.92 4.95 -22.46
C PHE A 128 2.29 4.32 -22.72
N LYS A 129 3.28 5.18 -23.00
CA LYS A 129 4.67 4.74 -23.19
C LYS A 129 5.26 4.26 -21.86
N LEU A 130 5.70 3.00 -21.84
CA LEU A 130 6.30 2.37 -20.66
C LEU A 130 7.61 3.05 -20.24
N ASN A 131 7.65 3.55 -19.01
CA ASN A 131 8.88 4.01 -18.36
C ASN A 131 9.73 2.81 -17.88
N LYS A 132 10.92 3.06 -17.31
CA LYS A 132 11.82 1.98 -16.85
C LYS A 132 11.18 1.06 -15.79
N THR A 133 10.41 1.62 -14.87
CA THR A 133 9.71 0.86 -13.83
C THR A 133 8.57 0.04 -14.42
N ASP A 134 7.79 0.62 -15.33
CA ASP A 134 6.67 -0.07 -15.97
C ASP A 134 7.14 -1.29 -16.76
N ARG A 135 8.28 -1.16 -17.46
CA ARG A 135 8.91 -2.27 -18.17
C ARG A 135 9.26 -3.41 -17.21
N ILE A 136 9.82 -3.11 -16.04
CA ILE A 136 10.12 -4.13 -15.02
C ILE A 136 8.84 -4.82 -14.56
N LEU A 137 7.78 -4.07 -14.27
CA LEU A 137 6.48 -4.64 -13.86
C LEU A 137 5.93 -5.59 -14.92
N VAL A 138 5.89 -5.13 -16.17
CA VAL A 138 5.40 -5.91 -17.32
C VAL A 138 6.28 -7.14 -17.57
N ASP A 139 7.61 -6.99 -17.54
CA ASP A 139 8.55 -8.10 -17.72
C ASP A 139 8.40 -9.16 -16.61
N ILE A 140 8.14 -8.75 -15.36
CA ILE A 140 7.84 -9.67 -14.25
C ILE A 140 6.53 -10.42 -14.51
N ARG A 141 5.47 -9.71 -14.94
CA ARG A 141 4.19 -10.34 -15.30
C ARG A 141 4.37 -11.36 -16.41
N ASP A 142 5.10 -11.00 -17.47
CA ASP A 142 5.30 -11.87 -18.62
C ASP A 142 6.10 -13.12 -18.24
N ALA A 143 7.21 -12.97 -17.50
CA ALA A 143 7.98 -14.10 -16.98
C ALA A 143 7.17 -14.97 -16.00
N ALA A 144 6.30 -14.37 -15.19
CA ALA A 144 5.40 -15.11 -14.32
C ALA A 144 4.27 -15.81 -15.10
N SER A 145 3.90 -15.31 -16.28
CA SER A 145 2.84 -15.88 -17.12
C SER A 145 3.23 -17.20 -17.76
N ASP A 146 4.53 -17.45 -17.92
CA ASP A 146 5.08 -18.76 -18.28
C ASP A 146 4.89 -19.81 -17.18
N LEU A 147 4.73 -19.37 -15.93
CA LEU A 147 4.59 -20.23 -14.74
C LEU A 147 3.14 -20.39 -14.30
N TYR A 148 2.37 -19.31 -14.35
CA TYR A 148 1.02 -19.23 -13.81
C TYR A 148 0.09 -18.49 -14.76
N ARG A 149 -1.13 -19.00 -14.94
CA ARG A 149 -2.19 -18.31 -15.66
C ARG A 149 -2.93 -17.33 -14.74
N HIS A 150 -3.79 -16.50 -15.32
CA HIS A 150 -4.72 -15.61 -14.58
C HIS A 150 -4.06 -14.54 -13.71
N LEU A 151 -2.85 -14.12 -14.08
CA LEU A 151 -2.17 -13.00 -13.47
C LEU A 151 -2.84 -11.68 -13.86
N SER A 152 -3.00 -10.77 -12.90
CA SER A 152 -3.61 -9.46 -13.14
C SER A 152 -2.86 -8.36 -12.40
N PHE A 153 -2.72 -7.18 -13.00
CA PHE A 153 -2.34 -5.99 -12.24
C PHE A 153 -3.56 -5.39 -11.56
N LYS A 154 -3.42 -5.00 -10.28
CA LYS A 154 -4.47 -4.30 -9.52
C LYS A 154 -3.89 -3.29 -8.55
N HIS A 155 -4.64 -2.23 -8.28
CA HIS A 155 -4.38 -1.32 -7.16
C HIS A 155 -5.01 -1.88 -5.88
N ILE A 156 -4.32 -2.83 -5.22
CA ILE A 156 -4.83 -3.46 -3.99
C ILE A 156 -5.03 -2.42 -2.87
N LEU A 157 -4.05 -1.53 -2.72
CA LEU A 157 -4.07 -0.43 -1.77
C LEU A 157 -3.99 0.88 -2.57
N PRO A 158 -5.13 1.48 -2.97
CA PRO A 158 -5.17 2.61 -3.91
C PRO A 158 -4.59 3.90 -3.36
N GLN A 159 -4.37 4.00 -2.04
CA GLN A 159 -3.58 5.07 -1.44
C GLN A 159 -2.10 5.03 -1.85
N TYR A 160 -1.62 3.91 -2.42
CA TYR A 160 -0.30 3.82 -3.05
C TYR A 160 -0.45 3.90 -4.56
N GLU A 161 0.42 4.70 -5.18
CA GLU A 161 0.29 5.07 -6.59
C GLU A 161 0.33 3.90 -7.58
N ARG A 162 1.24 2.95 -7.38
CA ARG A 162 1.48 1.87 -8.35
C ARG A 162 0.64 0.65 -8.07
N CYS A 163 0.18 0.01 -9.14
CA CYS A 163 -0.44 -1.30 -9.08
C CYS A 163 0.58 -2.37 -8.66
N ASP A 164 0.05 -3.50 -8.20
CA ASP A 164 0.80 -4.71 -7.87
C ASP A 164 0.34 -5.84 -8.79
N LEU A 165 1.21 -6.83 -9.01
CA LEU A 165 0.86 -8.05 -9.71
C LEU A 165 0.19 -9.01 -8.73
N VAL A 166 -0.99 -9.51 -9.10
CA VAL A 166 -1.84 -10.35 -8.27
C VAL A 166 -1.85 -11.77 -8.83
N LEU A 167 -1.66 -12.72 -7.92
CA LEU A 167 -1.79 -14.16 -8.16
C LEU A 167 -2.68 -14.77 -7.07
N CYS A 168 -3.86 -15.24 -7.46
CA CYS A 168 -4.69 -16.11 -6.63
C CYS A 168 -4.25 -17.56 -6.88
N TYR A 169 -3.98 -18.34 -5.83
CA TYR A 169 -3.41 -19.67 -5.97
C TYR A 169 -4.09 -20.70 -5.06
N ASP A 170 -4.48 -21.82 -5.63
CA ASP A 170 -4.99 -22.99 -4.92
C ASP A 170 -3.84 -23.95 -4.62
N ARG A 171 -3.50 -24.09 -3.33
CA ARG A 171 -2.43 -24.99 -2.88
C ARG A 171 -2.80 -26.46 -2.96
N ARG A 172 -4.09 -26.82 -2.92
CA ARG A 172 -4.53 -28.23 -3.05
C ARG A 172 -4.39 -28.68 -4.49
N GLN A 173 -4.83 -27.83 -5.42
CA GLN A 173 -4.81 -28.13 -6.85
C GLN A 173 -3.52 -27.68 -7.55
N GLN A 174 -2.62 -27.02 -6.81
CA GLN A 174 -1.35 -26.50 -7.30
C GLN A 174 -1.50 -25.63 -8.55
N ARG A 175 -2.53 -24.77 -8.59
CA ARG A 175 -2.85 -23.96 -9.77
C ARG A 175 -3.28 -22.54 -9.42
N ALA A 176 -3.04 -21.63 -10.35
CA ALA A 176 -3.54 -20.27 -10.28
C ALA A 176 -5.05 -20.21 -10.59
N LEU A 177 -5.75 -19.30 -9.93
CA LEU A 177 -7.18 -19.04 -10.08
C LEU A 177 -7.42 -17.65 -10.66
N PRO A 178 -8.48 -17.44 -11.45
CA PRO A 178 -8.93 -16.09 -11.80
C PRO A 178 -9.33 -15.30 -10.56
N ILE A 179 -9.15 -13.99 -10.62
CA ILE A 179 -9.76 -13.07 -9.66
C ILE A 179 -11.29 -13.16 -9.80
N ALA A 180 -11.98 -13.02 -8.67
CA ALA A 180 -13.44 -13.04 -8.62
C ALA A 180 -14.07 -12.00 -9.58
N ALA A 181 -15.18 -12.39 -10.23
CA ALA A 181 -15.83 -11.57 -11.25
C ALA A 181 -16.43 -10.26 -10.70
N ASP A 182 -16.78 -10.25 -9.41
CA ASP A 182 -17.29 -9.10 -8.67
C ASP A 182 -16.18 -8.23 -8.06
N CYS A 183 -14.91 -8.52 -8.35
CA CYS A 183 -13.80 -7.68 -7.92
C CYS A 183 -14.01 -6.24 -8.42
N PRO A 184 -13.89 -5.22 -7.54
CA PRO A 184 -14.04 -3.83 -7.92
C PRO A 184 -13.18 -3.45 -9.13
N GLN A 185 -13.72 -2.55 -9.95
CA GLN A 185 -13.01 -2.00 -11.10
C GLN A 185 -11.75 -1.23 -10.67
N ASP A 186 -10.79 -1.15 -11.60
CA ASP A 186 -9.58 -0.38 -11.39
C ASP A 186 -9.91 1.10 -11.16
N TYR A 187 -9.02 1.80 -10.43
CA TYR A 187 -9.18 3.21 -10.08
C TYR A 187 -10.41 3.54 -9.21
N SER A 188 -11.08 2.54 -8.64
CA SER A 188 -12.27 2.71 -7.77
C SER A 188 -11.97 3.36 -6.42
N GLY A 189 -10.71 3.35 -5.98
CA GLY A 189 -10.31 3.82 -4.65
C GLY A 189 -10.66 2.84 -3.51
N VAL A 190 -11.17 1.65 -3.84
CA VAL A 190 -11.48 0.59 -2.88
C VAL A 190 -10.21 -0.17 -2.51
N ILE A 191 -10.01 -0.42 -1.20
CA ILE A 191 -8.99 -1.34 -0.71
C ILE A 191 -9.45 -2.77 -1.00
N LEU A 192 -8.68 -3.48 -1.82
CA LEU A 192 -9.01 -4.86 -2.19
C LEU A 192 -8.53 -5.80 -1.08
N THR A 193 -9.44 -6.66 -0.63
CA THR A 193 -9.21 -7.67 0.42
C THR A 193 -9.23 -9.06 -0.20
N ARG A 194 -8.89 -10.11 0.59
CA ARG A 194 -9.08 -11.50 0.15
C ARG A 194 -10.49 -11.77 -0.40
N ARG A 195 -11.52 -11.20 0.22
CA ARG A 195 -12.92 -11.33 -0.22
C ARG A 195 -13.15 -10.79 -1.62
N HIS A 196 -12.54 -9.65 -1.94
CA HIS A 196 -12.66 -9.07 -3.29
C HIS A 196 -11.92 -9.90 -4.35
N LEU A 197 -10.80 -10.55 -3.98
CA LEU A 197 -9.99 -11.31 -4.93
C LEU A 197 -10.46 -12.76 -5.13
N LEU A 198 -10.96 -13.41 -4.08
CA LEU A 198 -11.37 -14.82 -4.08
C LEU A 198 -12.90 -15.02 -4.10
N GLY A 199 -13.66 -13.96 -3.90
CA GLY A 199 -15.13 -14.00 -3.80
C GLY A 199 -15.63 -14.25 -2.38
N ALA A 200 -16.94 -14.07 -2.19
CA ALA A 200 -17.60 -14.15 -0.87
C ALA A 200 -17.50 -15.53 -0.20
N ASP A 201 -17.45 -16.61 -0.99
CA ASP A 201 -17.52 -17.98 -0.45
C ASP A 201 -16.13 -18.56 -0.13
N SER A 202 -15.09 -18.11 -0.83
CA SER A 202 -13.77 -18.77 -0.81
C SER A 202 -12.71 -18.01 0.00
N TRP A 203 -13.00 -16.80 0.46
CA TRP A 203 -11.95 -15.94 1.03
C TRP A 203 -11.36 -16.43 2.35
N HIS A 204 -12.13 -17.19 3.11
CA HIS A 204 -11.71 -17.82 4.36
C HIS A 204 -10.89 -19.12 4.16
N ASP A 205 -10.83 -19.66 2.94
CA ASP A 205 -10.11 -20.92 2.70
C ASP A 205 -8.60 -20.70 2.82
N GLU A 206 -7.99 -21.35 3.83
CA GLU A 206 -6.56 -21.26 4.14
C GLU A 206 -5.65 -21.89 3.07
N HIS A 207 -6.21 -22.78 2.23
CA HIS A 207 -5.49 -23.36 1.10
C HIS A 207 -5.48 -22.44 -0.11
N LEU A 208 -6.31 -21.40 -0.13
CA LEU A 208 -6.25 -20.35 -1.12
C LEU A 208 -5.32 -19.25 -0.65
N ALA A 209 -4.35 -18.92 -1.49
CA ALA A 209 -3.41 -17.83 -1.29
C ALA A 209 -3.75 -16.67 -2.22
N THR A 210 -3.59 -15.44 -1.72
CA THR A 210 -3.61 -14.22 -2.52
C THR A 210 -2.22 -13.61 -2.42
N VAL A 211 -1.41 -13.84 -3.45
CA VAL A 211 -0.03 -13.40 -3.52
C VAL A 211 0.04 -12.07 -4.25
N ILE A 212 0.65 -11.09 -3.61
CA ILE A 212 0.78 -9.72 -4.14
C ILE A 212 2.25 -9.44 -4.38
N VAL A 213 2.65 -9.48 -5.65
CA VAL A 213 4.04 -9.21 -6.04
C VAL A 213 4.22 -7.69 -6.13
N VAL A 214 5.02 -7.16 -5.20
CA VAL A 214 5.33 -5.75 -5.05
C VAL A 214 6.73 -5.49 -5.58
N VAL A 215 6.86 -4.63 -6.59
CA VAL A 215 8.17 -4.23 -7.11
C VAL A 215 8.73 -3.08 -6.27
N ALA A 216 9.82 -3.35 -5.55
CA ALA A 216 10.56 -2.33 -4.81
C ALA A 216 11.54 -1.63 -5.76
N GLY A 217 11.20 -0.40 -6.16
CA GLY A 217 12.08 0.47 -6.94
C GLY A 217 13.11 1.19 -6.06
N TRP A 218 13.96 2.03 -6.69
CA TRP A 218 14.99 2.80 -5.98
C TRP A 218 14.40 3.61 -4.81
N ASN A 219 13.30 4.32 -5.03
CA ASN A 219 12.67 5.17 -4.00
C ASN A 219 11.92 4.37 -2.90
N ASN A 220 11.95 3.05 -2.94
CA ASN A 220 11.30 2.19 -1.96
C ASN A 220 12.28 1.54 -0.97
N VAL A 221 13.58 1.64 -1.25
CA VAL A 221 14.65 1.05 -0.44
C VAL A 221 15.59 2.13 0.09
N ILE A 222 16.20 1.87 1.24
CA ILE A 222 17.22 2.74 1.81
C ILE A 222 18.57 2.30 1.26
N ARG A 223 19.29 3.23 0.63
CA ARG A 223 20.60 2.94 0.02
C ARG A 223 21.56 2.36 1.07
N ASP A 224 22.30 1.32 0.68
CA ASP A 224 23.30 0.63 1.50
C ASP A 224 22.74 0.08 2.84
N LYS A 225 21.43 -0.16 2.88
CA LYS A 225 20.72 -0.79 4.00
C LYS A 225 19.75 -1.82 3.44
N ASP A 226 19.64 -2.98 4.09
CA ASP A 226 18.60 -3.95 3.78
C ASP A 226 17.26 -3.54 4.44
N ARG A 227 16.77 -2.35 4.07
CA ARG A 227 15.62 -1.71 4.70
C ARG A 227 14.74 -0.98 3.68
N HIS A 228 13.45 -0.99 3.95
CA HIS A 228 12.44 -0.26 3.16
C HIS A 228 12.24 1.16 3.68
N THR A 229 11.82 2.05 2.80
CA THR A 229 11.22 3.34 3.21
C THR A 229 9.93 3.09 3.98
N GLY A 230 9.49 4.06 4.79
CA GLY A 230 8.29 3.86 5.62
C GLY A 230 7.04 3.60 4.78
N GLN A 231 6.99 4.12 3.54
CA GLN A 231 5.85 3.89 2.64
C GLN A 231 5.79 2.43 2.20
N LEU A 232 6.92 1.85 1.75
CA LEU A 232 6.94 0.45 1.36
C LEU A 232 6.73 -0.46 2.57
N ALA A 233 7.38 -0.18 3.70
CA ALA A 233 7.20 -0.94 4.94
C ALA A 233 5.73 -0.96 5.38
N MET A 234 5.06 0.21 5.37
CA MET A 234 3.64 0.32 5.69
C MET A 234 2.76 -0.39 4.67
N LYS A 235 3.04 -0.26 3.36
CA LYS A 235 2.30 -0.99 2.31
C LYS A 235 2.34 -2.50 2.58
N LEU A 236 3.52 -3.06 2.84
CA LEU A 236 3.69 -4.48 3.10
C LEU A 236 2.98 -4.93 4.39
N LYS A 237 3.01 -4.09 5.44
CA LYS A 237 2.27 -4.35 6.68
C LYS A 237 0.76 -4.38 6.41
N GLN A 238 0.23 -3.42 5.65
CA GLN A 238 -1.19 -3.32 5.33
C GLN A 238 -1.65 -4.47 4.42
N LEU A 239 -0.85 -4.90 3.45
CA LEU A 239 -1.14 -6.10 2.65
C LEU A 239 -1.27 -7.35 3.53
N LYS A 240 -0.37 -7.54 4.49
CA LYS A 240 -0.45 -8.66 5.45
C LYS A 240 -1.68 -8.56 6.35
N GLN A 241 -2.04 -7.37 6.81
CA GLN A 241 -3.25 -7.12 7.60
C GLN A 241 -4.53 -7.49 6.84
N LEU A 242 -4.54 -7.35 5.52
CA LEU A 242 -5.63 -7.78 4.64
C LEU A 242 -5.65 -9.29 4.35
N GLY A 243 -4.70 -10.05 4.90
CA GLY A 243 -4.56 -11.49 4.69
C GLY A 243 -3.85 -11.88 3.39
N HIS A 244 -3.25 -10.91 2.69
CA HIS A 244 -2.45 -11.15 1.51
C HIS A 244 -1.02 -11.58 1.86
N GLN A 245 -0.39 -12.28 0.91
CA GLN A 245 1.01 -12.69 1.00
C GLN A 245 1.87 -11.80 0.08
N PRO A 246 2.46 -10.72 0.60
CA PRO A 246 3.30 -9.87 -0.24
C PRO A 246 4.63 -10.55 -0.56
N VAL A 247 5.01 -10.53 -1.84
CA VAL A 247 6.33 -10.94 -2.33
C VAL A 247 7.01 -9.70 -2.87
N VAL A 248 8.15 -9.33 -2.27
CA VAL A 248 8.92 -8.17 -2.75
C VAL A 248 9.92 -8.64 -3.79
N ILE A 249 9.90 -8.00 -4.96
CA ILE A 249 10.94 -8.13 -5.99
C ILE A 249 11.69 -6.82 -6.07
N TYR A 250 12.99 -6.86 -5.80
CA TYR A 250 13.82 -5.67 -5.91
C TYR A 250 14.23 -5.42 -7.36
N TRP A 251 14.12 -4.15 -7.77
CA TRP A 251 14.41 -3.75 -9.15
C TRP A 251 15.86 -4.06 -9.58
N HIS A 252 16.82 -4.00 -8.67
CA HIS A 252 18.23 -4.23 -8.97
C HIS A 252 18.50 -5.73 -9.18
N GLU A 253 18.02 -6.58 -8.27
CA GLU A 253 18.11 -8.05 -8.42
C GLU A 253 17.47 -8.52 -9.72
N TRP A 254 16.29 -7.99 -10.08
CA TRP A 254 15.62 -8.37 -11.32
C TRP A 254 16.44 -8.03 -12.57
N ARG A 255 17.13 -6.88 -12.55
CA ARG A 255 17.91 -6.40 -13.70
C ARG A 255 19.22 -7.15 -13.90
N GLU A 256 19.72 -7.81 -12.88
CA GLU A 256 20.91 -8.67 -12.96
C GLU A 256 20.60 -10.02 -13.63
N LEU A 257 19.32 -10.37 -13.82
CA LEU A 257 18.90 -11.61 -14.47
C LEU A 257 18.93 -11.46 -16.00
N GLU A 258 19.89 -12.15 -16.62
CA GLU A 258 20.16 -12.06 -18.06
C GLU A 258 19.20 -12.93 -18.90
N THR A 259 18.90 -14.15 -18.44
CA THR A 259 18.12 -15.12 -19.22
C THR A 259 16.67 -15.26 -18.73
N SER A 260 15.79 -15.77 -19.61
CA SER A 260 14.41 -16.10 -19.22
C SER A 260 14.36 -17.19 -18.14
N ALA A 261 15.23 -18.20 -18.23
CA ALA A 261 15.33 -19.27 -17.25
C ALA A 261 15.70 -18.73 -15.86
N ASP A 262 16.68 -17.82 -15.78
CA ASP A 262 17.09 -17.21 -14.50
C ASP A 262 15.94 -16.43 -13.85
N ARG A 263 15.15 -15.71 -14.67
CA ARG A 263 13.95 -14.98 -14.22
C ARG A 263 12.87 -15.91 -13.68
N GLN A 264 12.59 -17.00 -14.39
CA GLN A 264 11.62 -17.99 -13.94
C GLN A 264 12.06 -18.66 -12.64
N ASP A 265 13.33 -19.04 -12.52
CA ASP A 265 13.86 -19.66 -11.30
C ASP A 265 13.91 -18.68 -10.13
N PHE A 266 14.25 -17.42 -10.38
CA PHE A 266 14.14 -16.36 -9.39
C PHE A 266 12.71 -16.22 -8.87
N LEU A 267 11.71 -16.16 -9.76
CA LEU A 267 10.30 -16.07 -9.38
C LEU A 267 9.85 -17.29 -8.57
N LYS A 268 10.16 -18.51 -9.02
CA LYS A 268 9.85 -19.75 -8.27
C LYS A 268 10.43 -19.70 -6.86
N ARG A 269 11.71 -19.33 -6.71
CA ARG A 269 12.35 -19.22 -5.39
C ARG A 269 11.64 -18.19 -4.50
N ARG A 270 11.35 -16.99 -5.03
CA ARG A 270 10.68 -15.92 -4.27
C ARG A 270 9.26 -16.30 -3.85
N LEU A 271 8.48 -16.87 -4.77
CA LEU A 271 7.10 -17.29 -4.51
C LEU A 271 7.07 -18.47 -3.52
N ARG A 272 7.97 -19.45 -3.65
CA ARG A 272 8.07 -20.57 -2.71
C ARG A 272 8.44 -20.13 -1.30
N GLN A 273 9.41 -19.22 -1.18
CA GLN A 273 9.88 -18.72 0.10
C GLN A 273 8.79 -17.90 0.82
N ALA A 274 8.10 -17.02 0.12
CA ALA A 274 7.17 -16.07 0.73
C ALA A 274 5.72 -16.58 0.83
N ALA A 275 5.28 -17.43 -0.10
CA ALA A 275 3.89 -17.85 -0.21
C ALA A 275 3.67 -19.37 -0.12
N ARG A 276 4.76 -20.17 -0.08
CA ARG A 276 4.74 -21.65 -0.05
C ARG A 276 3.98 -22.24 -1.26
N ILE A 277 4.17 -21.63 -2.43
CA ILE A 277 3.60 -22.04 -3.72
C ILE A 277 4.69 -22.31 -4.77
#